data_AF-A0A484F527-F1
#
_entry.id   AF-A0A484F527-F1
#
_cell.length_a   1.000
_cell.length_b   1.000
_cell.length_c   1.000
_cell.angle_alpha   90.00
_cell.angle_beta   90.00
_cell.angle_gamma   90.00
#
_symmetry.space_group_name_H-M   'P 1'
#
loop_
_entity.id
_entity.type
_entity.pdbx_description
1 polymer ?
#
loop_
_entity_poly.entity_id
_entity_poly.type
_entity_poly.pdbx_seq_one_letter_code
_entity_poly.pdbx_strand_id
1 'polypeptide(L)'
;MSIVKNAPKTATTIVIRSESSARVSSSRDPYYSLMRRLFQEDATAIRGQKFLNLVESRQKEGNPLRTEDWQMIIEYLGVSRASFYSMRNKLTGAGLISIKNQKYHLSGQFSKDLMDMARWWWTAILENSEESLD
;
A
#
# COMPACT_ATOMS: atom_id res chain seq x y z
N MET A 1 4.16 0.27 30.81
CA MET A 1 4.49 0.14 29.37
C MET A 1 3.56 -0.89 28.75
N SER A 2 2.55 -0.48 27.98
CA SER A 2 1.65 -1.45 27.32
C SER A 2 2.32 -1.96 26.04
N ILE A 3 2.73 -3.22 26.03
CA ILE A 3 3.15 -3.93 24.83
C ILE A 3 1.91 -4.07 23.96
N VAL A 4 1.81 -3.25 22.90
CA VAL A 4 0.76 -3.37 21.87
C VAL A 4 1.04 -4.64 21.07
N LYS A 5 0.71 -5.80 21.63
CA LYS A 5 1.05 -7.11 21.03
C LYS A 5 -0.02 -7.68 20.11
N ASN A 6 -1.22 -7.10 20.04
CA ASN A 6 -2.31 -7.58 19.18
C ASN A 6 -3.24 -6.43 18.78
N ALA A 7 -2.74 -5.44 18.05
CA ALA A 7 -3.68 -4.63 17.27
C ALA A 7 -4.25 -5.55 16.17
N PRO A 8 -5.58 -5.74 16.06
CA PRO A 8 -6.14 -6.53 14.98
C PRO A 8 -5.60 -5.99 13.66
N LYS A 9 -5.04 -6.87 12.82
CA LYS A 9 -4.69 -6.53 11.44
C LYS A 9 -6.01 -6.16 10.77
N THR A 10 -6.31 -4.87 10.75
CA THR A 10 -7.54 -4.35 10.17
C THR A 10 -7.49 -4.66 8.67
N ALA A 11 -8.50 -5.39 8.20
CA ALA A 11 -8.65 -5.68 6.79
C ALA A 11 -8.65 -4.35 6.01
N THR A 12 -7.90 -4.30 4.90
CA THR A 12 -7.87 -3.13 4.04
C THR A 12 -8.66 -3.39 2.79
N THR A 13 -9.68 -2.56 2.53
CA THR A 13 -10.45 -2.61 1.29
C THR A 13 -9.66 -1.99 0.15
N ILE A 14 -9.61 -2.68 -0.98
CA ILE A 14 -9.04 -2.22 -2.24
C ILE A 14 -10.17 -2.16 -3.28
N VAL A 15 -10.32 -1.02 -3.96
CA VAL A 15 -11.35 -0.84 -4.99
C VAL A 15 -10.82 -1.25 -6.36
N ILE A 16 -11.33 -2.35 -6.91
CA ILE A 16 -11.05 -2.77 -8.29
C ILE A 16 -12.03 -2.04 -9.23
N ARG A 17 -11.52 -1.52 -10.36
CA ARG A 17 -12.34 -0.94 -11.45
C ARG A 17 -12.04 -1.75 -12.70
N SER A 18 -13.06 -2.35 -13.30
CA SER A 18 -12.95 -3.29 -14.42
C SER A 18 -12.70 -2.62 -15.78
N GLU A 19 -12.98 -1.33 -15.90
CA GLU A 19 -12.77 -0.58 -17.14
C GLU A 19 -11.29 -0.55 -17.54
N SER A 20 -11.01 -0.80 -18.82
CA SER A 20 -9.64 -0.80 -19.36
C SER A 20 -8.95 0.56 -19.21
N SER A 21 -9.70 1.65 -19.33
CA SER A 21 -9.24 3.03 -19.09
C SER A 21 -8.81 3.27 -17.63
N ALA A 22 -9.29 2.47 -16.68
CA ALA A 22 -8.97 2.58 -15.28
C ALA A 22 -7.70 1.80 -14.88
N ARG A 23 -7.04 1.12 -15.81
CA ARG A 23 -5.79 0.40 -15.54
C ARG A 23 -4.74 1.35 -14.96
N VAL A 24 -4.12 0.94 -13.85
CA VAL A 24 -3.10 1.75 -13.16
C VAL A 24 -1.92 2.04 -14.09
N SER A 25 -1.50 1.06 -14.88
CA SER A 25 -0.42 1.19 -15.86
C SER A 25 -0.74 2.10 -17.06
N SER A 26 -2.02 2.37 -17.32
CA SER A 26 -2.47 3.27 -18.39
C SER A 26 -2.62 4.72 -17.91
N SER A 27 -2.40 4.99 -16.62
CA SER A 27 -2.51 6.33 -16.05
C SER A 27 -1.25 7.15 -16.25
N ARG A 28 -1.42 8.48 -16.36
CA ARG A 28 -0.30 9.45 -16.32
C ARG A 28 0.41 9.48 -14.97
N ASP A 29 -0.31 9.14 -13.89
CA ASP A 29 0.26 8.97 -12.55
C ASP A 29 -0.21 7.63 -11.95
N PRO A 30 0.54 6.55 -12.20
CA PRO A 30 0.22 5.23 -11.69
C PRO A 30 0.20 5.15 -10.15
N TYR A 31 1.08 5.87 -9.45
CA TYR A 31 1.12 5.85 -7.99
C TYR A 31 -0.12 6.50 -7.39
N TYR A 32 -0.48 7.69 -7.86
CA TYR A 32 -1.71 8.33 -7.43
C TYR A 32 -2.94 7.45 -7.75
N SER A 33 -2.96 6.85 -8.94
CA SER A 33 -4.05 5.97 -9.37
C SER A 33 -4.18 4.72 -8.51
N LEU A 34 -3.06 4.15 -8.05
CA LEU A 34 -3.02 3.09 -7.05
C LEU A 34 -3.52 3.58 -5.69
N MET A 35 -3.12 4.77 -5.25
CA MET A 35 -3.58 5.34 -3.98
C MET A 35 -5.10 5.56 -3.96
N ARG A 36 -5.70 5.94 -5.10
CA ARG A 36 -7.16 6.05 -5.27
C ARG A 36 -7.91 4.71 -5.17
N ARG A 37 -7.20 3.57 -5.16
CA ARG A 37 -7.75 2.24 -4.86
C ARG A 37 -7.95 2.01 -3.37
N LEU A 38 -7.17 2.71 -2.54
CA LEU A 38 -7.13 2.54 -1.09
C LEU A 38 -7.82 3.70 -0.34
N PHE A 39 -7.69 4.91 -0.88
CA PHE A 39 -8.16 6.14 -0.25
C PHE A 39 -9.26 6.77 -1.08
N GLN A 40 -10.40 7.05 -0.44
CA GLN A 40 -11.53 7.71 -1.07
C GLN A 40 -11.23 9.19 -1.31
N GLU A 41 -10.63 9.86 -0.32
CA GLU A 41 -10.27 11.27 -0.37
C GLU A 41 -8.97 11.51 -1.14
N ASP A 42 -9.00 12.46 -2.08
CA ASP A 42 -7.87 12.83 -2.92
C ASP A 42 -6.67 13.34 -2.11
N ALA A 43 -6.91 14.17 -1.09
CA ALA A 43 -5.86 14.68 -0.23
C ALA A 43 -5.11 13.54 0.48
N THR A 44 -5.84 12.52 0.94
CA THR A 44 -5.26 11.35 1.61
C THR A 44 -4.53 10.45 0.61
N ALA A 45 -5.03 10.31 -0.62
CA ALA A 45 -4.33 9.59 -1.69
C ALA A 45 -2.99 10.24 -2.04
N ILE A 46 -2.94 11.58 -2.18
CA ILE A 46 -1.70 12.33 -2.44
C ILE A 46 -0.70 12.14 -1.29
N ARG A 47 -1.17 12.19 -0.04
CA ARG A 47 -0.31 11.95 1.14
C ARG A 47 0.23 10.52 1.19
N GLY A 48 -0.60 9.53 0.84
CA GLY A 48 -0.19 8.13 0.72
C GLY A 48 0.93 7.94 -0.32
N GLN A 49 0.76 8.55 -1.49
CA GLN A 49 1.76 8.56 -2.56
C GLN A 49 3.07 9.20 -2.08
N LYS A 50 3.00 10.40 -1.47
CA LYS A 50 4.19 11.08 -0.92
C LYS A 50 4.92 10.24 0.12
N PHE A 51 4.18 9.56 0.99
CA PHE A 51 4.78 8.69 1.99
C PHE A 51 5.48 7.48 1.38
N LEU A 52 4.86 6.82 0.38
CA LEU A 52 5.50 5.71 -0.33
C LEU A 52 6.77 6.16 -1.08
N ASN A 53 6.73 7.31 -1.75
CA ASN A 53 7.91 7.89 -2.41
C ASN A 53 9.04 8.15 -1.42
N LEU A 54 8.71 8.67 -0.23
CA LEU A 54 9.70 8.91 0.83
C LEU A 54 10.31 7.59 1.32
N VAL A 55 9.49 6.56 1.55
CA VAL A 55 9.99 5.22 1.94
C VAL A 55 10.89 4.64 0.85
N GLU A 56 10.48 4.74 -0.41
CA GLU A 56 11.25 4.26 -1.57
C GLU A 56 12.61 4.96 -1.67
N SER A 57 12.65 6.30 -1.65
CA SER A 57 13.88 7.08 -1.76
C SER A 57 14.86 6.73 -0.65
N ARG A 58 14.39 6.77 0.59
CA ARG A 58 15.20 6.50 1.79
C ARG A 58 15.73 5.06 1.81
N GLN A 59 14.95 4.11 1.31
CA GLN A 59 15.39 2.73 1.14
C GLN A 59 16.49 2.61 0.06
N LYS A 60 16.33 3.26 -1.11
CA LYS A 60 17.33 3.27 -2.18
C LYS A 60 18.64 3.94 -1.77
N GLU A 61 18.56 4.96 -0.92
CA GLU A 61 19.72 5.65 -0.33
C GLU A 61 20.45 4.84 0.75
N GLY A 62 19.96 3.64 1.11
CA GLY A 62 20.55 2.83 2.18
C GLY A 62 20.29 3.37 3.59
N ASN A 63 19.38 4.34 3.75
CA ASN A 63 19.01 4.93 5.04
C ASN A 63 17.48 4.88 5.24
N PRO A 64 16.88 3.67 5.41
CA PRO A 64 15.43 3.52 5.51
C PRO A 64 14.85 4.30 6.70
N LEU A 65 13.65 4.85 6.49
CA LEU A 65 12.89 5.55 7.54
C LEU A 65 12.62 4.63 8.72
N ARG A 66 12.88 5.13 9.93
CA ARG A 66 12.58 4.42 11.16
C ARG A 66 11.18 4.78 11.65
N THR A 67 10.57 3.89 12.43
CA THR A 67 9.24 4.15 13.02
C THR A 67 9.26 5.28 14.05
N GLU A 68 10.43 5.56 14.63
CA GLU A 68 10.67 6.70 15.54
C GLU A 68 10.63 8.06 14.82
N ASP A 69 10.91 8.09 13.51
CA ASP A 69 10.91 9.31 12.68
C ASP A 69 9.50 9.85 12.39
N TRP A 70 8.46 9.33 13.05
CA TRP A 70 7.06 9.65 12.78
C TRP A 70 6.76 11.14 12.89
N GLN A 71 7.43 11.88 13.78
CA GLN A 71 7.23 13.33 13.96
C GLN A 71 7.63 14.11 12.70
N MET A 72 8.81 13.82 12.16
CA MET A 72 9.29 14.43 10.91
C MET A 72 8.38 14.05 9.74
N ILE A 73 7.89 12.80 9.70
CA ILE A 73 7.00 12.35 8.64
C ILE A 73 5.64 13.08 8.69
N ILE A 74 5.05 13.27 9.88
CA ILE A 74 3.76 13.99 9.98
C ILE A 74 3.87 15.46 9.61
N GLU A 75 5.00 16.09 9.92
CA GLU A 75 5.30 17.47 9.53
C GLU A 75 5.44 17.56 8.00
N TYR A 76 6.27 16.70 7.40
CA TYR A 76 6.43 16.62 5.95
C TYR A 76 5.11 16.40 5.20
N LEU A 77 4.22 15.56 5.74
CA LEU A 77 2.93 15.25 5.13
C LEU A 77 1.83 16.27 5.46
N GLY A 78 2.06 17.17 6.42
CA GLY A 78 1.06 18.12 6.91
C GLY A 78 -0.20 17.43 7.43
N VAL A 79 -0.04 16.45 8.32
CA VAL A 79 -1.14 15.65 8.88
C VAL A 79 -1.09 15.56 10.40
N SER A 80 -2.25 15.32 11.02
CA SER A 80 -2.29 14.95 12.43
C SER A 80 -1.71 13.56 12.66
N ARG A 81 -1.26 13.30 13.90
CA ARG A 81 -0.75 11.97 14.32
C ARG A 81 -1.75 10.84 14.05
N ALA A 82 -3.04 11.08 14.32
CA ALA A 82 -4.10 10.10 14.07
C ALA A 82 -4.25 9.78 12.58
N SER A 83 -4.26 10.82 11.73
CA SER A 83 -4.35 10.68 10.27
C SER A 83 -3.16 9.92 9.70
N PHE A 84 -1.95 10.21 10.19
CA PHE A 84 -0.74 9.49 9.81
C PHE A 84 -0.86 7.99 10.13
N TYR A 85 -1.21 7.62 11.36
CA TYR A 85 -1.30 6.21 11.71
C TYR A 85 -2.44 5.50 10.98
N SER A 86 -3.57 6.16 10.72
CA SER A 86 -4.64 5.61 9.89
C SER A 86 -4.14 5.29 8.47
N MET A 87 -3.51 6.26 7.81
CA MET A 87 -2.92 6.10 6.47
C MET A 87 -1.84 5.01 6.46
N ARG A 88 -0.89 5.06 7.41
CA ARG A 88 0.19 4.07 7.57
C ARG A 88 -0.36 2.66 7.74
N ASN A 89 -1.37 2.50 8.60
CA ASN A 89 -1.99 1.21 8.86
C ASN A 89 -2.69 0.66 7.61
N LYS A 90 -3.37 1.52 6.85
CA LYS A 90 -4.00 1.11 5.59
C LYS A 90 -2.96 0.66 4.55
N LEU A 91 -1.84 1.37 4.42
CA LEU A 91 -0.74 0.96 3.52
C LEU A 91 -0.08 -0.35 3.96
N THR A 92 0.08 -0.55 5.27
CA THR A 92 0.63 -1.78 5.85
C THR A 92 -0.34 -2.95 5.68
N GLY A 93 -1.63 -2.72 5.92
CA GLY A 93 -2.71 -3.69 5.79
C GLY A 93 -2.96 -4.11 4.34
N ALA A 94 -2.76 -3.19 3.38
CA ALA A 94 -2.77 -3.49 1.95
C ALA A 94 -1.52 -4.25 1.47
N GLY A 95 -0.51 -4.43 2.33
CA GLY A 95 0.72 -5.11 1.95
C GLY A 95 1.67 -4.30 1.06
N LEU A 96 1.46 -2.98 0.92
CA LEU A 96 2.33 -2.07 0.16
C LEU A 96 3.61 -1.70 0.92
N ILE A 97 3.53 -1.64 2.25
CA ILE A 97 4.69 -1.46 3.12
C ILE A 97 4.71 -2.52 4.21
N SER A 98 5.89 -2.80 4.74
CA SER A 98 6.11 -3.62 5.92
C SER A 98 6.99 -2.89 6.92
N ILE A 99 6.88 -3.25 8.20
CA ILE A 99 7.75 -2.74 9.25
C ILE A 99 8.64 -3.90 9.71
N LYS A 100 9.94 -3.80 9.45
CA LYS A 100 10.95 -4.80 9.86
C LYS A 100 12.06 -4.09 10.61
N ASN A 101 12.48 -4.61 11.76
CA ASN A 101 13.51 -3.99 12.60
C ASN A 101 13.27 -2.50 12.83
N GLN A 102 12.00 -2.13 13.10
CA GLN A 102 11.56 -0.74 13.32
C GLN A 102 11.80 0.20 12.13
N LYS A 103 11.95 -0.34 10.92
CA LYS A 103 12.12 0.42 9.67
C LYS A 103 11.00 0.12 8.69
N TYR A 104 10.58 1.13 7.95
CA TYR A 104 9.63 0.98 6.86
C TYR A 104 10.33 0.44 5.62
N HIS A 105 9.68 -0.53 4.97
CA HIS A 105 10.14 -1.13 3.72
C HIS A 105 8.97 -1.23 2.75
N LEU A 106 9.23 -1.01 1.46
CA LEU A 106 8.28 -1.43 0.43
C LEU A 106 8.07 -2.95 0.50
N SER A 107 6.85 -3.39 0.23
CA SER A 107 6.45 -4.78 0.33
C SER A 107 5.82 -5.27 -0.96
N GLY A 108 6.18 -6.47 -1.38
CA GLY A 108 5.58 -7.16 -2.52
C GLY A 108 4.33 -7.97 -2.16
N GLN A 109 3.89 -7.97 -0.90
CA GLN A 109 2.73 -8.75 -0.45
C GLN A 109 1.46 -8.34 -1.20
N PHE A 110 1.28 -7.04 -1.45
CA PHE A 110 0.19 -6.52 -2.28
C PHE A 110 0.09 -7.23 -3.63
N SER A 111 1.20 -7.31 -4.37
CA SER A 111 1.23 -7.94 -5.69
C SER A 111 0.98 -9.44 -5.61
N LYS A 112 1.55 -10.11 -4.60
CA LYS A 112 1.37 -11.56 -4.40
C LYS A 112 -0.09 -11.91 -4.14
N ASP A 113 -0.76 -11.19 -3.24
CA ASP A 113 -2.16 -11.44 -2.90
C ASP A 113 -3.08 -11.19 -4.11
N LEU A 114 -2.82 -10.13 -4.89
CA LEU A 114 -3.59 -9.86 -6.11
C LEU A 114 -3.38 -10.93 -7.19
N MET A 115 -2.15 -11.38 -7.40
CA MET A 115 -1.84 -12.43 -8.37
C MET A 115 -2.44 -13.77 -7.95
N ASP A 116 -2.41 -14.09 -6.66
CA ASP A 116 -3.02 -15.30 -6.11
C ASP A 116 -4.54 -15.32 -6.35
N MET A 117 -5.24 -14.25 -5.97
CA MET A 117 -6.68 -14.12 -6.22
C MET A 117 -7.04 -14.18 -7.72
N ALA A 118 -6.24 -13.53 -8.57
CA ALA A 118 -6.44 -13.55 -10.02
C ALA A 118 -6.23 -14.95 -10.61
N ARG A 119 -5.14 -15.64 -10.24
CA ARG A 119 -4.84 -17.01 -10.67
C ARG A 119 -5.92 -17.97 -10.20
N TRP A 120 -6.32 -17.90 -8.93
CA TRP A 120 -7.36 -18.76 -8.39
C TRP A 120 -8.70 -18.57 -9.11
N TRP A 121 -9.12 -17.33 -9.36
CA TRP A 121 -10.34 -17.08 -10.12
C TRP A 121 -10.26 -17.67 -11.53
N TRP A 122 -9.13 -17.48 -12.20
CA TRP A 122 -8.91 -17.98 -13.56
C TRP A 122 -8.96 -19.50 -13.64
N THR A 123 -8.29 -20.20 -12.73
CA THR A 123 -8.15 -21.66 -12.81
C THR A 123 -9.27 -22.40 -12.10
N ALA A 124 -9.63 -21.98 -10.88
CA ALA A 124 -10.57 -22.70 -10.04
C ALA A 124 -12.04 -22.35 -10.32
N ILE A 125 -12.32 -21.13 -10.79
CA ILE A 125 -13.70 -20.67 -11.06
C ILE A 125 -14.03 -20.69 -12.54
N LEU A 126 -13.11 -20.27 -13.42
CA LEU A 126 -13.33 -20.30 -14.87
C LEU A 126 -12.86 -21.60 -15.54
N GLU A 127 -12.20 -22.49 -14.79
CA GLU A 127 -11.70 -23.79 -15.29
C GLU A 127 -10.73 -23.66 -16.48
N ASN A 128 -10.06 -22.52 -16.61
CA ASN A 128 -9.06 -22.28 -17.64
C ASN A 128 -7.70 -22.87 -17.24
N SER A 129 -6.85 -23.17 -18.22
CA SER A 129 -5.46 -23.54 -17.95
C SER A 129 -4.67 -22.36 -17.40
N GLU A 130 -3.72 -22.61 -16.48
CA GLU A 130 -2.86 -21.56 -15.93
C GLU A 130 -2.03 -20.85 -17.00
N GLU A 131 -1.61 -21.57 -18.04
CA GLU A 131 -0.84 -21.07 -19.18
C GLU A 131 -1.60 -20.04 -20.05
N SER A 132 -2.93 -19.94 -19.90
CA SER A 132 -3.75 -19.01 -20.69
C SER A 132 -3.99 -17.65 -20.03
N LEU A 133 -3.36 -17.39 -18.87
CA LEU A 133 -3.56 -16.16 -18.08
C LEU A 133 -2.70 -14.95 -18.54
N ASP A 134 -2.00 -15.07 -19.67
CA ASP A 134 -1.04 -14.06 -20.15
C ASP A 134 -1.67 -12.79 -20.78
#